data_AF-A0AAN8Y1M3-F1
#
_entry.id   AF-A0AAN8Y1M3-F1
#
_cell.length_a   1.000
_cell.length_b   1.000
_cell.length_c   1.000
_cell.angle_alpha   90.00
_cell.angle_beta   90.00
_cell.angle_gamma   90.00
#
_symmetry.space_group_name_H-M   'P 1'
#
loop_
_entity.id
_entity.type
_entity.pdbx_description
1 polymer ?
#
loop_
_entity_poly.entity_id
_entity_poly.type
_entity_poly.pdbx_seq_one_letter_code
_entity_poly.pdbx_strand_id
1 'polypeptide(L)'
;MSNNERSTDQPRHNVAWEGDVYSYVLGNDKSEHVRGLRLGPTPSVLWDSKSFVERIVVEDSSNEVVQRLEQENTELKEKQNEEMDLMKQNDEKLQTELLQMRQFMQKYAPNESLFQDINGTSND
;
A
#
# COMPACT_ATOMS: atom_id res chain seq x y z
N MET A 1 -59.23 51.05 20.90
CA MET A 1 -57.89 51.18 21.49
C MET A 1 -57.70 50.06 22.51
N SER A 2 -56.87 49.06 22.21
CA SER A 2 -56.03 48.34 23.18
C SER A 2 -55.20 47.31 22.42
N ASN A 3 -53.89 47.51 22.46
CA ASN A 3 -52.87 46.65 21.91
C ASN A 3 -52.75 45.38 22.77
N ASN A 4 -52.51 44.24 22.14
CA ASN A 4 -51.72 43.18 22.77
C ASN A 4 -50.94 42.47 21.65
N GLU A 5 -49.83 43.11 21.31
CA GLU A 5 -48.73 42.50 20.59
C GLU A 5 -48.27 41.27 21.37
N ARG A 6 -48.37 40.09 20.75
CA ARG A 6 -47.42 39.02 21.03
C ARG A 6 -46.68 38.77 19.73
N SER A 7 -45.66 39.60 19.52
CA SER A 7 -44.58 39.31 18.60
C SER A 7 -43.96 37.98 19.03
N THR A 8 -44.22 36.92 18.27
CA THR A 8 -43.35 35.75 18.24
C THR A 8 -42.61 35.81 16.93
N ASP A 9 -41.77 36.83 16.81
CA ASP A 9 -40.68 36.88 15.85
C ASP A 9 -39.64 35.85 16.32
N GLN A 10 -39.93 34.58 16.07
CA GLN A 10 -38.95 33.52 16.25
C GLN A 10 -38.45 33.18 14.85
N PRO A 11 -37.16 33.43 14.54
CA PRO A 11 -36.64 33.06 13.24
C PRO A 11 -36.84 31.55 13.11
N ARG A 12 -37.39 31.11 11.97
CA ARG A 12 -37.36 29.69 11.64
C ARG A 12 -35.89 29.31 11.65
N HIS A 13 -35.47 28.61 12.70
CA HIS A 13 -34.09 28.15 12.86
C HIS A 13 -33.87 27.02 11.85
N ASN A 14 -33.76 27.40 10.57
CA ASN A 14 -33.33 26.51 9.51
C ASN A 14 -31.86 26.23 9.77
N VAL A 15 -31.55 25.05 10.29
CA VAL A 15 -30.17 24.67 10.56
C VAL A 15 -29.56 24.19 9.23
N ALA A 16 -28.30 24.49 8.97
CA ALA A 16 -27.64 24.19 7.68
C ALA A 16 -27.69 22.69 7.29
N TRP A 17 -27.89 21.81 8.28
CA TRP A 17 -27.99 20.36 8.12
C TRP A 17 -29.43 19.87 7.94
N GLU A 18 -30.44 20.74 7.97
CA GLU A 18 -31.85 20.32 7.84
C GLU A 18 -32.11 19.71 6.45
N GLY A 19 -32.50 18.42 6.42
CA GLY A 19 -32.71 17.66 5.19
C GLY A 19 -31.52 16.82 4.72
N ASP A 20 -30.37 16.87 5.41
CA ASP A 20 -29.22 16.00 5.13
C ASP A 20 -29.18 14.74 6.03
N VAL A 21 -28.21 13.86 5.82
CA VAL A 21 -28.04 12.63 6.62
C VAL A 21 -27.84 12.91 8.11
N TYR A 22 -27.22 14.05 8.44
CA TYR A 22 -26.99 14.49 9.82
C TYR A 22 -28.26 15.00 10.50
N SER A 23 -29.26 15.48 9.75
CA SER A 23 -30.58 15.81 10.33
C SER A 23 -31.26 14.65 11.05
N TYR A 24 -31.00 13.41 10.61
CA TYR A 24 -31.58 12.22 11.24
C TYR A 24 -30.89 11.87 12.56
N VAL A 25 -29.57 12.07 12.63
CA VAL A 25 -28.75 11.74 13.80
C VAL A 25 -28.87 12.81 14.87
N LEU A 26 -28.83 14.09 14.46
CA LEU A 26 -28.91 15.23 15.35
C LEU A 26 -30.36 15.63 15.65
N GLY A 27 -31.31 15.29 14.79
CA GLY A 27 -32.73 15.60 14.99
C GLY A 27 -33.01 17.10 15.04
N ASN A 28 -34.29 17.45 15.25
CA ASN A 28 -34.76 18.82 15.43
C ASN A 28 -34.37 19.35 16.83
N ASP A 29 -33.07 19.40 17.11
CA ASP A 29 -32.52 19.97 18.34
C ASP A 29 -32.88 21.46 18.38
N LYS A 30 -33.75 21.82 19.33
CA LYS A 30 -34.13 23.22 19.53
C LYS A 30 -32.92 23.99 20.02
N SER A 31 -32.70 25.19 19.45
CA SER A 31 -31.54 26.07 19.64
C SER A 31 -31.19 26.46 21.08
N GLU A 32 -32.01 26.07 22.07
CA GLU A 32 -31.83 26.42 23.48
C GLU A 32 -31.79 25.20 24.43
N HIS A 33 -31.79 23.97 23.90
CA HIS A 33 -31.76 22.77 24.75
C HIS A 33 -30.41 22.05 24.66
N VAL A 34 -29.50 22.32 25.60
CA VAL A 34 -28.32 21.49 25.82
C VAL A 34 -28.81 20.12 26.34
N ARG A 35 -28.56 19.04 25.60
CA ARG A 35 -28.95 17.68 26.03
C ARG A 35 -28.20 17.29 27.30
N GLY A 36 -28.81 17.50 28.47
CA GLY A 36 -28.42 16.79 29.68
C GLY A 36 -28.79 15.31 29.54
N LEU A 37 -27.88 14.40 29.93
CA LEU A 37 -28.04 12.93 30.10
C LEU A 37 -29.40 12.36 29.66
N ARG A 38 -29.71 12.46 28.37
CA ARG A 38 -30.88 11.85 27.75
C ARG A 38 -30.36 10.97 26.64
N LEU A 39 -30.78 9.72 26.73
CA LEU A 39 -30.53 8.64 25.79
C LEU A 39 -30.98 9.12 24.41
N GLY A 40 -30.02 9.60 23.61
CA GLY A 40 -30.20 9.74 22.17
C GLY A 40 -30.54 8.37 21.58
N PRO A 41 -31.03 8.30 20.33
CA PRO A 41 -31.31 7.03 19.69
C PRO A 41 -30.10 6.10 19.84
N THR A 42 -30.29 4.97 20.50
CA THR A 42 -29.22 4.01 20.75
C THR A 42 -28.65 3.63 19.38
N PRO A 43 -27.33 3.80 19.13
CA PRO A 43 -26.75 3.56 17.82
C PRO A 43 -27.08 2.18 17.24
N SER A 44 -27.24 1.15 18.09
CA SER A 44 -27.63 -0.20 17.67
C SER A 44 -29.03 -0.31 17.05
N VAL A 45 -29.91 0.67 17.26
CA VAL A 45 -31.25 0.73 16.64
C VAL A 45 -31.19 1.41 15.26
N LEU A 46 -30.24 2.31 15.06
CA LEU A 46 -29.99 2.97 13.78
C LEU A 46 -29.08 2.15 12.86
N TRP A 47 -28.15 1.44 13.48
CA TRP A 47 -27.22 0.51 12.88
C TRP A 47 -27.69 -0.85 13.35
N ASP A 48 -28.86 -1.29 12.85
CA ASP A 48 -29.30 -2.69 12.94
C ASP A 48 -28.06 -3.56 12.82
N SER A 49 -27.88 -4.47 13.77
CA SER A 49 -26.69 -5.32 13.99
C SER A 49 -26.35 -6.21 12.79
N LYS A 50 -26.13 -5.62 11.62
CA LYS A 50 -25.40 -6.15 10.51
C LYS A 50 -23.93 -5.90 10.83
N SER A 51 -23.45 -6.58 11.88
CA SER A 51 -22.15 -7.21 11.70
C SER A 51 -22.35 -8.20 10.55
N PHE A 52 -22.19 -7.74 9.32
CA PHE A 52 -22.12 -8.62 8.18
C PHE A 52 -20.76 -9.30 8.22
N VAL A 53 -20.62 -10.22 9.18
CA VAL A 53 -19.74 -11.38 9.05
C VAL A 53 -20.60 -12.50 8.45
N GLU A 54 -21.42 -12.17 7.45
CA GLU A 54 -22.32 -13.13 6.80
C GLU A 54 -22.20 -13.08 5.28
N ARG A 55 -20.96 -12.97 4.81
CA ARG A 55 -20.43 -13.63 3.60
C ARG A 55 -19.08 -12.99 3.30
N ILE A 56 -18.04 -13.52 3.93
CA ILE A 56 -16.95 -13.92 3.05
C ILE A 56 -17.54 -15.16 2.40
N VAL A 57 -18.13 -15.00 1.20
CA VAL A 57 -18.23 -16.15 0.31
C VAL A 57 -16.78 -16.62 0.24
N VAL A 58 -16.48 -17.80 0.79
CA VAL A 58 -15.32 -18.56 0.36
C VAL A 58 -15.66 -18.91 -1.08
N GLU A 59 -15.46 -17.93 -1.94
CA GLU A 59 -15.76 -17.98 -3.34
C GLU A 59 -14.65 -18.84 -3.89
N ASP A 60 -14.99 -19.84 -4.69
CA ASP A 60 -14.04 -20.73 -5.36
C ASP A 60 -12.99 -19.96 -6.21
N SER A 61 -13.10 -18.63 -6.30
CA SER A 61 -12.12 -17.67 -6.83
C SER A 61 -10.78 -17.67 -6.09
N SER A 62 -10.72 -17.98 -4.78
CA SER A 62 -9.44 -18.09 -4.07
C SER A 62 -8.56 -19.20 -4.63
N ASN A 63 -9.15 -20.29 -5.12
CA ASN A 63 -8.40 -21.43 -5.67
C ASN A 63 -7.81 -21.09 -7.05
N GLU A 64 -8.56 -20.34 -7.88
CA GLU A 64 -8.08 -19.91 -9.19
C GLU A 64 -6.91 -18.92 -9.08
N VAL A 65 -7.01 -17.94 -8.16
CA VAL A 65 -5.93 -16.97 -7.93
C VAL A 65 -4.67 -17.66 -7.39
N VAL A 66 -4.82 -18.63 -6.48
CA VAL A 66 -3.70 -19.41 -5.96
C VAL A 66 -3.04 -20.23 -7.08
N GLN A 67 -3.80 -20.91 -7.93
CA GLN A 67 -3.24 -21.67 -9.06
C GLN A 67 -2.49 -20.78 -10.05
N ARG A 68 -3.02 -19.59 -10.37
CA ARG A 68 -2.33 -18.62 -11.25
C ARG A 68 -1.01 -18.16 -10.63
N LEU A 69 -0.99 -17.86 -9.34
CA LEU A 69 0.22 -17.47 -8.63
C LEU A 69 1.24 -18.61 -8.52
N GLU A 70 0.79 -19.85 -8.33
CA GLU A 70 1.67 -21.02 -8.34
C GLU A 70 2.29 -21.22 -9.73
N GLN A 71 1.51 -21.09 -10.79
CA GLN A 71 2.01 -21.15 -12.17
C GLN A 71 3.05 -20.06 -12.45
N GLU A 72 2.75 -18.80 -12.10
CA GLU A 72 3.67 -17.68 -12.28
C GLU A 72 4.97 -17.90 -11.49
N ASN A 73 4.89 -18.43 -10.26
CA ASN A 73 6.08 -18.77 -9.49
C ASN A 73 6.93 -19.85 -10.16
N THR A 74 6.30 -20.86 -10.77
CA THR A 74 7.06 -21.90 -11.49
C THR A 74 7.77 -21.34 -12.71
N GLU A 75 7.09 -20.52 -13.52
CA GLU A 75 7.66 -19.88 -14.71
C GLU A 75 8.80 -18.92 -14.35
N LEU A 76 8.60 -18.09 -13.31
CA LEU A 76 9.64 -17.17 -12.83
C LEU A 76 10.87 -17.92 -12.32
N LYS A 77 10.68 -19.07 -11.66
CA LYS A 77 11.78 -19.88 -11.16
C LYS A 77 12.58 -20.53 -12.29
N GLU A 78 11.90 -21.01 -13.34
CA GLU A 78 12.57 -21.54 -14.55
C GLU A 78 13.38 -20.44 -15.24
N LYS A 79 12.77 -19.27 -15.47
CA LYS A 79 13.45 -18.11 -16.07
C LYS A 79 14.66 -17.66 -15.26
N GLN A 80 14.54 -17.61 -13.94
CA GLN A 80 15.66 -17.27 -13.05
C GLN A 80 16.81 -18.28 -13.18
N ASN A 81 16.50 -19.56 -13.33
CA ASN A 81 17.52 -20.58 -13.51
C ASN A 81 18.23 -20.43 -14.87
N GLU A 82 17.49 -20.19 -15.94
CA GLU A 82 18.07 -19.91 -17.27
C GLU A 82 18.97 -18.68 -17.26
N GLU A 83 18.53 -17.59 -16.61
CA GLU A 83 19.32 -16.37 -16.48
C GLU A 83 20.60 -16.60 -15.66
N MET A 84 20.53 -17.41 -14.59
CA MET A 84 21.68 -17.80 -13.80
C MET A 84 22.70 -18.61 -14.61
N ASP A 85 22.23 -19.54 -15.43
CA ASP A 85 23.09 -20.35 -16.31
C ASP A 85 23.79 -19.47 -17.37
N LEU A 86 23.06 -18.53 -17.97
CA LEU A 86 23.63 -17.55 -18.91
C LEU A 86 24.67 -16.65 -18.24
N MET A 87 24.38 -16.15 -17.05
CA MET A 87 25.30 -15.30 -16.29
C MET A 87 26.59 -16.04 -15.95
N LYS A 88 26.47 -17.31 -15.54
CA LYS A 88 27.62 -18.17 -15.25
C LYS A 88 28.48 -18.40 -16.50
N GLN A 89 27.88 -18.75 -17.63
CA GLN A 89 28.62 -18.92 -18.89
C GLN A 89 29.31 -17.64 -19.33
N ASN A 90 28.67 -16.48 -19.14
CA ASN A 90 29.25 -15.19 -19.49
C ASN A 90 30.44 -14.85 -18.58
N ASP A 91 30.35 -15.13 -17.28
CA ASP A 91 31.47 -14.95 -16.35
C ASP A 91 32.64 -15.88 -16.71
N GLU A 92 32.39 -17.16 -16.98
CA GLU A 92 33.42 -18.11 -17.43
C GLU A 92 34.09 -17.63 -18.72
N LYS A 93 33.31 -17.12 -19.68
CA LYS A 93 33.85 -16.55 -20.92
C LYS A 93 34.72 -15.32 -20.66
N LEU A 94 34.25 -14.40 -19.83
CA LEU A 94 35.03 -13.21 -19.45
C LEU A 94 36.36 -13.59 -18.79
N GLN A 95 36.35 -14.54 -17.86
CA GLN A 95 37.55 -15.02 -17.18
C GLN A 95 38.55 -15.63 -18.17
N THR A 96 38.07 -16.43 -19.13
CA THR A 96 38.95 -17.03 -20.16
C THR A 96 39.54 -15.98 -21.10
N GLU A 97 38.78 -14.97 -21.51
CA GLU A 97 39.28 -13.86 -22.33
C GLU A 97 40.33 -13.02 -21.58
N LEU A 98 40.05 -12.67 -20.31
CA LEU A 98 41.01 -11.96 -19.47
C LEU A 98 42.30 -12.76 -19.27
N LEU A 99 42.21 -14.09 -19.11
CA LEU A 99 43.36 -14.96 -19.01
C LEU A 99 44.18 -14.96 -20.30
N GLN A 100 43.51 -15.05 -21.46
CA GLN A 100 44.17 -14.98 -22.77
C GLN A 100 44.88 -13.65 -22.96
N MET A 101 44.23 -12.53 -22.63
CA MET A 101 44.84 -11.21 -22.69
C MET A 101 46.06 -11.10 -21.78
N ARG A 102 45.97 -11.62 -20.55
CA ARG A 102 47.11 -11.64 -19.61
C ARG A 102 48.29 -12.44 -20.17
N GLN A 103 48.04 -13.63 -20.71
CA GLN A 103 49.09 -14.46 -21.31
C GLN A 103 49.70 -13.79 -22.55
N PHE A 104 48.88 -13.17 -23.39
CA PHE A 104 49.34 -12.42 -24.55
C PHE A 104 50.25 -11.25 -24.13
N MET A 105 49.81 -10.44 -23.16
CA MET A 105 50.60 -9.33 -22.65
C MET A 105 51.91 -9.80 -22.01
N GLN A 106 51.90 -10.89 -21.25
CA GLN A 106 53.13 -11.46 -20.68
C GLN A 106 54.14 -11.88 -21.75
N LYS A 107 53.67 -12.35 -22.92
CA LYS A 107 54.54 -12.77 -24.03
C LYS A 107 55.13 -11.60 -24.81
N TYR A 108 54.36 -10.54 -25.03
CA TYR A 108 54.72 -9.47 -25.98
C TYR A 108 55.05 -8.12 -25.32
N ALA A 109 54.61 -7.89 -24.08
CA ALA A 109 54.84 -6.68 -23.30
C ALA A 109 55.15 -7.01 -21.82
N PRO A 110 56.21 -7.82 -21.55
CA PRO A 110 56.50 -8.32 -20.20
C PRO A 110 56.87 -7.23 -19.18
N ASN A 111 57.22 -6.03 -19.65
CA ASN A 111 57.64 -4.90 -18.82
C ASN A 111 56.52 -3.88 -18.56
N GLU A 112 55.33 -4.08 -19.14
CA GLU A 112 54.16 -3.24 -18.85
C GLU A 112 53.43 -3.82 -17.63
N SER A 113 53.46 -3.09 -16.50
CA SER A 113 52.74 -3.48 -15.29
C SER A 113 51.25 -3.18 -15.45
N LEU A 114 50.47 -4.15 -15.93
CA LEU A 114 49.04 -3.95 -16.19
C LEU A 114 48.15 -4.07 -14.96
N PHE A 115 48.70 -4.54 -13.83
CA PHE A 115 47.99 -4.61 -12.55
C PHE A 115 49.02 -4.47 -11.43
N GLN A 116 49.22 -3.25 -10.92
CA GLN A 116 49.84 -3.08 -9.61
C GLN A 116 48.80 -3.49 -8.57
N ASP A 117 49.16 -4.45 -7.72
CA ASP A 117 48.37 -4.78 -6.54
C ASP A 117 48.17 -3.50 -5.73
N ILE A 118 46.92 -3.02 -5.68
CA ILE A 118 46.54 -1.84 -4.88
C ILE A 118 46.46 -2.21 -3.40
N ASN A 119 47.38 -3.03 -2.91
CA ASN A 119 47.53 -3.28 -1.48
C ASN A 119 48.56 -2.29 -0.95
N GLY A 120 48.09 -1.05 -0.76
CA GLY A 120 48.82 -0.05 0.00
C GLY A 120 49.03 -0.56 1.42
N THR A 121 50.24 -1.05 1.70
CA THR A 121 50.77 -1.12 3.05
C THR A 121 52.15 -0.48 3.02
N SER A 122 52.14 0.85 3.15
CA SER A 122 53.26 1.59 3.72
C SER A 122 53.28 1.22 5.20
N ASN A 123 54.34 0.57 5.64
CA ASN A 123 54.75 0.50 7.04
C ASN A 123 56.26 0.69 7.05
N ASP A 124 56.69 1.94 7.28
CA ASP A 124 57.94 2.24 7.98
C ASP A 124 57.75 1.95 9.48
#